data_AF-A0A1Y0YCQ1-F1
#
_entry.id   AF-A0A1Y0YCQ1-F1
#
_cell.length_a   1.000
_cell.length_b   1.000
_cell.length_c   1.000
_cell.angle_alpha   90.00
_cell.angle_beta   90.00
_cell.angle_gamma   90.00
#
_symmetry.space_group_name_H-M   'P 1'
#
loop_
_entity.id
_entity.type
_entity.pdbx_description
1 polymer ?
#
loop_
_entity_poly.entity_id
_entity_poly.type
_entity_poly.pdbx_seq_one_letter_code
_entity_poly.pdbx_strand_id
1 'polypeptide(L)'
;MLSDEDVLPAMSDPQEEAVEKRPGVFHLEKPITIKGGETFETLKLHEPAVFHALQATKVIGRKPTLESIYDSQISMVCQISKWPRLAVDQLPSHILDAATDFLGHFEEDARRNPDKEPDLTPELTITFKPGIEAVNKTFNVMDLREPVVSERRAFKSFESRQTFEGLMSGEIDLVERISGWPKAAVLKMPISKFARAADYLTGFFMHGRTTGNN
;
A
#
# COMPACT_ATOMS: atom_id res chain seq x y z
N MET A 1 46.59 -34.04 6.14
CA MET A 1 46.26 -32.60 6.04
C MET A 1 45.03 -32.51 5.17
N LEU A 2 43.88 -32.27 5.79
CA LEU A 2 42.60 -32.08 5.11
C LEU A 2 42.50 -30.60 4.68
N SER A 3 41.94 -30.37 3.50
CA SER A 3 41.83 -29.08 2.80
C SER A 3 40.75 -28.19 3.39
N ASP A 4 41.07 -26.89 3.55
CA ASP A 4 40.10 -25.83 3.85
C ASP A 4 39.44 -25.35 2.55
N GLU A 5 38.56 -26.19 2.02
CA GLU A 5 37.47 -25.78 1.16
C GLU A 5 36.27 -25.46 2.07
N ASP A 6 35.51 -24.43 1.72
CA ASP A 6 34.30 -23.91 2.40
C ASP A 6 34.54 -22.93 3.57
N VAL A 7 34.18 -21.66 3.35
CA VAL A 7 32.99 -21.01 3.96
C VAL A 7 32.82 -19.64 3.27
N LEU A 8 31.94 -19.58 2.27
CA LEU A 8 31.27 -18.34 1.85
C LEU A 8 29.87 -18.36 2.47
N PRO A 9 29.43 -17.34 3.24
CA PRO A 9 28.01 -17.15 3.46
C PRO A 9 27.44 -16.38 2.28
N ALA A 10 26.75 -17.11 1.40
CA ALA A 10 25.85 -16.55 0.41
C ALA A 10 24.76 -15.73 1.13
N MET A 11 24.83 -14.41 1.02
CA MET A 11 23.70 -13.52 1.33
C MET A 11 22.66 -13.72 0.24
N SER A 12 21.80 -14.71 0.44
CA SER A 12 20.64 -14.97 -0.39
C SER A 12 19.58 -13.95 0.00
N ASP A 13 19.37 -12.93 -0.85
CA ASP A 13 18.15 -12.13 -0.81
C ASP A 13 16.94 -13.09 -0.82
N PRO A 14 15.92 -12.89 0.04
CA PRO A 14 14.68 -13.64 -0.07
C PRO A 14 14.14 -13.44 -1.48
N GLN A 15 14.02 -14.54 -2.24
CA GLN A 15 13.43 -14.56 -3.56
C GLN A 15 12.10 -13.80 -3.51
N GLU A 16 12.01 -12.70 -4.26
CA GLU A 16 10.74 -12.09 -4.63
C GLU A 16 9.96 -13.17 -5.40
N GLU A 17 9.01 -13.82 -4.74
CA GLU A 17 8.07 -14.73 -5.40
C GLU A 17 7.45 -13.98 -6.58
N ALA A 18 7.50 -14.60 -7.77
CA ALA A 18 7.01 -14.02 -9.00
C ALA A 18 5.48 -13.89 -8.93
N VAL A 19 5.01 -12.76 -8.40
CA VAL A 19 3.61 -12.33 -8.47
C VAL A 19 3.22 -12.35 -9.95
N GLU A 20 2.15 -13.09 -10.30
CA GLU A 20 1.57 -13.07 -11.64
C GLU A 20 1.33 -11.61 -12.03
N LYS A 21 2.08 -11.12 -13.03
CA LYS A 21 1.96 -9.74 -13.49
C LYS A 21 0.61 -9.56 -14.17
N ARG A 22 -0.40 -9.16 -13.39
CA ARG A 22 -1.68 -8.69 -13.91
C ARG A 22 -1.40 -7.50 -14.84
N PRO A 23 -1.89 -7.49 -16.09
CA PRO A 23 -1.57 -6.41 -17.03
C PRO A 23 -2.26 -5.11 -16.60
N GLY A 24 -1.48 -4.11 -16.17
CA GLY A 24 -1.97 -2.77 -15.83
C GLY A 24 -2.38 -1.92 -17.04
N VAL A 25 -2.68 -2.54 -18.19
CA VAL A 25 -3.06 -1.86 -19.43
C VAL A 25 -4.36 -2.46 -19.93
N PHE A 26 -5.40 -1.63 -19.99
CA PHE A 26 -6.74 -2.03 -20.41
C PHE A 26 -7.10 -1.30 -21.69
N HIS A 27 -7.35 -2.05 -22.76
CA HIS A 27 -7.76 -1.51 -24.05
C HIS A 27 -9.28 -1.50 -24.17
N LEU A 28 -9.83 -0.37 -24.61
CA LEU A 28 -11.26 -0.23 -24.85
C LEU A 28 -11.58 -0.67 -26.27
N GLU A 29 -12.60 -1.50 -26.44
CA GLU A 29 -13.13 -1.86 -27.77
C GLU A 29 -13.71 -0.66 -28.50
N LYS A 30 -14.26 0.31 -27.76
CA LYS A 30 -14.80 1.55 -28.27
C LYS A 30 -14.15 2.72 -27.54
N PRO A 31 -13.50 3.66 -28.25
CA PRO A 31 -12.94 4.85 -27.65
C PRO A 31 -14.01 5.69 -26.94
N ILE A 32 -13.67 6.23 -25.77
CA ILE A 32 -14.51 7.18 -25.06
C ILE A 32 -14.12 8.58 -25.52
N THR A 33 -15.08 9.36 -26.00
CA THR A 33 -14.85 10.77 -26.38
C THR A 33 -15.65 11.68 -25.48
N ILE A 34 -14.98 12.57 -24.74
CA ILE A 34 -15.64 13.52 -23.83
C ILE A 34 -16.04 14.80 -24.57
N LYS A 35 -16.93 15.58 -23.94
CA LYS A 35 -17.30 16.92 -24.43
C LYS A 35 -16.07 17.82 -24.39
N GLY A 36 -15.41 17.98 -25.53
CA GLY A 36 -14.08 18.59 -25.67
C GLY A 36 -13.25 17.97 -26.78
N GLY A 37 -13.65 16.80 -27.30
CA GLY A 37 -13.00 16.13 -28.42
C GLY A 37 -11.78 15.30 -28.04
N GLU A 38 -11.43 15.24 -26.76
CA GLU A 38 -10.41 14.34 -26.24
C GLU A 38 -10.94 12.90 -26.23
N THR A 39 -10.12 11.98 -26.73
CA THR A 39 -10.47 10.57 -26.94
C THR A 39 -9.56 9.68 -26.10
N PHE A 40 -10.17 8.69 -25.45
CA PHE A 40 -9.54 7.77 -24.53
C PHE A 40 -9.73 6.33 -25.00
N GLU A 41 -8.63 5.63 -25.26
CA GLU A 41 -8.64 4.29 -25.85
C GLU A 41 -7.96 3.23 -24.97
N THR A 42 -6.95 3.65 -24.19
CA THR A 42 -6.12 2.73 -23.40
C THR A 42 -5.91 3.29 -22.00
N LEU A 43 -6.49 2.61 -21.00
CA LEU A 43 -6.30 2.92 -19.59
C LEU A 43 -4.99 2.26 -19.13
N LYS A 44 -4.03 3.08 -18.70
CA LYS A 44 -2.75 2.60 -18.15
C LYS A 44 -2.73 2.88 -16.66
N LEU A 45 -2.49 1.83 -15.89
CA LEU A 45 -2.38 1.85 -14.45
C LEU A 45 -1.02 1.29 -14.03
N HIS A 46 -0.59 1.72 -12.86
CA HIS A 46 0.59 1.23 -12.18
C HIS A 46 0.27 1.12 -10.69
N GLU A 47 1.17 0.51 -9.93
CA GLU A 47 1.03 0.40 -8.49
C GLU A 47 0.71 1.76 -7.84
N PRO A 48 -0.32 1.86 -6.98
CA PRO A 48 -0.60 3.06 -6.21
C PRO A 48 0.56 3.44 -5.28
N ALA A 49 0.74 4.74 -5.05
CA ALA A 49 1.49 5.21 -3.90
C ALA A 49 0.56 5.34 -2.69
N VAL A 50 1.12 5.34 -1.47
CA VAL A 50 0.39 5.56 -0.22
C VAL A 50 -0.49 6.81 -0.27
N PHE A 51 -0.02 7.88 -0.94
CA PHE A 51 -0.81 9.08 -1.17
C PHE A 51 -2.16 8.79 -1.87
N HIS A 52 -2.16 7.96 -2.92
CA HIS A 52 -3.39 7.65 -3.67
C HIS A 52 -4.39 6.89 -2.79
N ALA A 53 -3.91 5.90 -2.03
CA ALA A 53 -4.73 5.15 -1.09
C ALA A 53 -5.32 6.07 0.00
N LEU A 54 -4.51 6.96 0.59
CA LEU A 54 -4.99 7.95 1.56
C LEU A 54 -6.06 8.86 0.95
N GLN A 55 -5.89 9.35 -0.28
CA GLN A 55 -6.92 10.17 -0.93
C GLN A 55 -8.21 9.40 -1.17
N ALA A 56 -8.14 8.13 -1.59
CA ALA A 56 -9.32 7.29 -1.76
C ALA A 56 -10.09 7.11 -0.43
N THR A 57 -9.40 6.88 0.70
CA THR A 57 -10.07 6.77 2.01
C THR A 57 -10.82 8.04 2.42
N LYS A 58 -10.36 9.22 1.99
CA LYS A 58 -11.04 10.50 2.26
C LYS A 58 -12.34 10.65 1.48
N VAL A 59 -12.42 10.07 0.29
CA VAL A 59 -13.64 10.06 -0.54
C VAL A 59 -14.74 9.21 0.11
N ILE A 60 -14.38 8.08 0.74
CA ILE A 60 -15.33 7.25 1.50
C ILE A 60 -15.95 8.05 2.66
N GLY A 61 -15.14 8.88 3.32
CA GLY A 61 -15.59 9.72 4.42
C GLY A 61 -15.88 8.92 5.71
N ARG A 62 -16.66 9.53 6.61
CA ARG A 62 -16.93 8.97 7.95
C ARG A 62 -18.01 7.91 7.99
N LYS A 63 -18.95 7.95 7.05
CA LYS A 63 -20.11 7.03 6.97
C LYS A 63 -20.05 6.31 5.63
N PRO A 64 -19.37 5.16 5.57
CA PRO A 64 -19.22 4.42 4.32
C PRO A 64 -20.58 4.00 3.76
N THR A 65 -20.82 4.35 2.52
CA THR A 65 -21.90 3.81 1.68
C THR A 65 -21.30 3.09 0.48
N LEU A 66 -22.06 2.20 -0.17
CA LEU A 66 -21.62 1.57 -1.41
C LEU A 66 -21.24 2.61 -2.47
N GLU A 67 -22.00 3.69 -2.57
CA GLU A 67 -21.71 4.82 -3.46
C GLU A 67 -20.37 5.48 -3.13
N SER A 68 -20.10 5.79 -1.85
CA SER A 68 -18.83 6.40 -1.45
C SER A 68 -17.61 5.49 -1.68
N ILE A 69 -17.81 4.18 -1.61
CA ILE A 69 -16.78 3.18 -1.90
C ILE A 69 -16.50 3.16 -3.41
N TYR A 70 -17.55 3.09 -4.24
CA TYR A 70 -17.41 3.19 -5.70
C TYR A 70 -16.75 4.50 -6.13
N ASP A 71 -17.15 5.63 -5.55
CA ASP A 71 -16.55 6.93 -5.81
C ASP A 71 -15.05 6.96 -5.44
N SER A 72 -14.66 6.27 -4.37
CA SER A 72 -13.25 6.15 -3.99
C SER A 72 -12.42 5.34 -4.98
N GLN A 73 -13.00 4.27 -5.55
CA GLN A 73 -12.38 3.45 -6.57
C GLN A 73 -12.20 4.24 -7.88
N ILE A 74 -13.26 4.93 -8.32
CA ILE A 74 -13.21 5.85 -9.47
C ILE A 74 -12.14 6.93 -9.27
N SER A 75 -12.10 7.53 -8.07
CA SER A 75 -11.09 8.53 -7.71
C SER A 75 -9.67 7.97 -7.82
N MET A 76 -9.44 6.74 -7.37
CA MET A 76 -8.12 6.10 -7.44
C MET A 76 -7.70 5.85 -8.90
N VAL A 77 -8.61 5.32 -9.73
CA VAL A 77 -8.37 5.14 -11.17
C VAL A 77 -8.05 6.47 -11.85
N CYS A 78 -8.82 7.54 -11.58
CA CYS A 78 -8.55 8.88 -12.12
C CYS A 78 -7.17 9.40 -11.73
N GLN A 79 -6.79 9.26 -10.45
CA GLN A 79 -5.51 9.77 -9.95
C GLN A 79 -4.30 9.07 -10.58
N ILE A 80 -4.40 7.77 -10.85
CA ILE A 80 -3.29 6.98 -11.37
C ILE A 80 -3.22 7.10 -12.90
N SER A 81 -4.34 6.90 -13.59
CA SER A 81 -4.39 6.98 -15.07
C SER A 81 -4.28 8.40 -15.62
N LYS A 82 -4.53 9.42 -14.78
CA LYS A 82 -4.73 10.82 -15.16
C LYS A 82 -5.93 11.06 -16.08
N TRP A 83 -6.81 10.08 -16.24
CA TRP A 83 -8.06 10.26 -16.97
C TRP A 83 -9.01 11.17 -16.17
N PRO A 84 -9.78 12.03 -16.85
CA PRO A 84 -10.81 12.83 -16.19
C PRO A 84 -11.97 11.94 -15.74
N ARG A 85 -12.62 12.31 -14.62
CA ARG A 85 -13.77 11.57 -14.07
C ARG A 85 -14.86 11.32 -15.11
N LEU A 86 -15.16 12.31 -15.96
CA LEU A 86 -16.13 12.17 -17.06
C LEU A 86 -15.81 11.07 -18.08
N ALA A 87 -14.53 10.72 -18.26
CA ALA A 87 -14.13 9.59 -19.09
C ALA A 87 -14.22 8.26 -18.32
N VAL A 88 -13.80 8.26 -17.05
CA VAL A 88 -13.87 7.07 -16.19
C VAL A 88 -15.33 6.64 -15.92
N ASP A 89 -16.24 7.59 -15.74
CA ASP A 89 -17.68 7.33 -15.57
C ASP A 89 -18.33 6.70 -16.82
N GLN A 90 -17.66 6.75 -17.98
CA GLN A 90 -18.11 6.12 -19.23
C GLN A 90 -17.43 4.77 -19.50
N LEU A 91 -16.56 4.30 -18.61
CA LEU A 91 -15.95 2.98 -18.74
C LEU A 91 -17.01 1.87 -18.66
N PRO A 92 -16.86 0.80 -19.43
CA PRO A 92 -17.59 -0.43 -19.16
C PRO A 92 -17.33 -0.90 -17.73
N SER A 93 -18.37 -1.29 -16.99
CA SER A 93 -18.25 -1.67 -15.57
C SER A 93 -17.19 -2.74 -15.33
N HIS A 94 -17.11 -3.77 -16.18
CA HIS A 94 -16.10 -4.83 -16.07
C HIS A 94 -14.65 -4.33 -16.20
N ILE A 95 -14.41 -3.23 -16.94
CA ILE A 95 -13.08 -2.60 -17.03
C ILE A 95 -12.76 -1.86 -15.74
N LEU A 96 -13.73 -1.16 -15.15
CA LEU A 96 -13.57 -0.51 -13.85
C LEU A 96 -13.31 -1.53 -12.74
N ASP A 97 -14.04 -2.65 -12.74
CA ASP A 97 -13.87 -3.73 -11.77
C ASP A 97 -12.46 -4.34 -11.88
N ALA A 98 -12.02 -4.68 -13.11
CA ALA A 98 -10.68 -5.21 -13.35
C ALA A 98 -9.57 -4.21 -13.03
N ALA A 99 -9.79 -2.92 -13.31
CA ALA A 99 -8.88 -1.85 -12.91
C ALA A 99 -8.77 -1.73 -11.40
N THR A 100 -9.89 -1.82 -10.68
CA THR A 100 -9.93 -1.73 -9.22
C THR A 100 -9.25 -2.93 -8.58
N ASP A 101 -9.51 -4.14 -9.07
CA ASP A 101 -8.83 -5.37 -8.67
C ASP A 101 -7.31 -5.26 -8.90
N PHE A 102 -6.89 -4.77 -10.08
CA PHE A 102 -5.49 -4.49 -10.35
C PHE A 102 -4.88 -3.46 -9.38
N LEU A 103 -5.62 -2.44 -8.92
CA LEU A 103 -5.06 -1.48 -7.97
C LEU A 103 -5.01 -2.03 -6.54
N GLY A 104 -5.98 -2.86 -6.16
CA GLY A 104 -6.09 -3.47 -4.83
C GLY A 104 -5.06 -4.57 -4.56
N HIS A 105 -4.75 -5.41 -5.56
CA HIS A 105 -3.90 -6.58 -5.33
C HIS A 105 -2.51 -6.26 -4.76
N PHE A 106 -1.92 -5.11 -5.09
CA PHE A 106 -0.61 -4.71 -4.56
C PHE A 106 -0.59 -4.58 -3.04
N GLU A 107 -1.68 -4.11 -2.44
CA GLU A 107 -1.81 -4.03 -0.99
C GLU A 107 -2.21 -5.38 -0.41
N GLU A 108 -3.19 -6.06 -1.03
CA GLU A 108 -3.72 -7.34 -0.55
C GLU A 108 -2.65 -8.44 -0.53
N ASP A 109 -1.87 -8.58 -1.61
CA ASP A 109 -0.81 -9.58 -1.74
C ASP A 109 0.38 -9.29 -0.83
N ALA A 110 0.59 -8.02 -0.46
CA ALA A 110 1.68 -7.61 0.42
C ALA A 110 1.34 -7.74 1.91
N ARG A 111 0.05 -7.76 2.26
CA ARG A 111 -0.39 -8.02 3.63
C ARG A 111 -0.36 -9.52 3.92
N ARG A 112 -0.07 -9.86 5.16
CA ARG A 112 -0.10 -11.24 5.63
C ARG A 112 -1.52 -11.79 5.57
N ASN A 113 -1.63 -13.05 5.17
CA ASN A 113 -2.88 -13.79 5.27
C ASN A 113 -3.34 -13.82 6.74
N PRO A 114 -4.61 -13.47 7.05
CA PRO A 114 -5.13 -13.43 8.43
C PRO A 114 -4.90 -14.70 9.27
N ASP A 115 -4.77 -15.86 8.62
CA ASP A 115 -4.54 -17.16 9.28
C ASP A 115 -3.06 -17.44 9.60
N LYS A 116 -2.13 -16.60 9.12
CA LYS A 116 -0.69 -16.73 9.40
C LYS A 116 -0.29 -15.91 10.61
N GLU A 117 0.62 -16.46 11.42
CA GLU A 117 1.23 -15.74 12.55
C GLU A 117 2.06 -14.52 12.06
N PRO A 118 2.10 -13.42 12.83
CA PRO A 118 2.85 -12.23 12.47
C PRO A 118 4.36 -12.52 12.54
N ASP A 119 5.10 -11.83 11.68
CA ASP A 119 6.55 -11.75 11.82
C ASP A 119 6.90 -10.88 13.02
N LEU A 120 7.52 -11.49 14.04
CA LEU A 120 7.97 -10.83 15.27
C LEU A 120 9.50 -10.77 15.34
N THR A 121 10.19 -10.82 14.19
CA THR A 121 11.62 -10.56 14.14
C THR A 121 11.94 -9.16 14.70
N PRO A 122 13.06 -8.98 15.43
CA PRO A 122 13.35 -7.70 16.08
C PRO A 122 13.44 -6.51 15.14
N GLU A 123 13.84 -6.78 13.89
CA GLU A 123 14.08 -5.77 12.86
C GLU A 123 13.60 -6.27 11.49
N LEU A 124 13.09 -5.35 10.68
CA LEU A 124 12.72 -5.58 9.28
C LEU A 124 13.34 -4.49 8.40
N THR A 125 14.10 -4.90 7.39
CA THR A 125 14.65 -4.01 6.38
C THR A 125 13.85 -4.12 5.08
N ILE A 126 13.43 -2.97 4.52
CA ILE A 126 12.75 -2.86 3.23
C ILE A 126 13.59 -1.99 2.31
N THR A 127 13.89 -2.51 1.12
CA THR A 127 14.68 -1.81 0.10
C THR A 127 13.79 -1.27 -1.03
N PHE A 128 14.18 -0.11 -1.57
CA PHE A 128 13.46 0.63 -2.62
C PHE A 128 14.39 0.86 -3.81
N LYS A 129 13.98 0.36 -4.99
CA LYS A 129 14.69 0.53 -6.26
C LYS A 129 13.67 0.86 -7.36
N PRO A 130 13.68 2.07 -7.94
CA PRO A 130 14.51 3.22 -7.55
C PRO A 130 14.18 3.74 -6.14
N GLY A 131 15.09 4.51 -5.56
CA GLY A 131 14.85 5.20 -4.29
C GLY A 131 13.74 6.24 -4.39
N ILE A 132 13.15 6.57 -3.24
CA ILE A 132 12.10 7.57 -3.13
C ILE A 132 12.72 8.94 -2.88
N GLU A 133 12.42 9.91 -3.73
CA GLU A 133 12.90 11.29 -3.56
C GLU A 133 11.90 12.12 -2.75
N ALA A 134 12.32 12.66 -1.61
CA ALA A 134 11.53 13.57 -0.80
C ALA A 134 12.41 14.49 0.02
N VAL A 135 11.97 15.73 0.27
CA VAL A 135 12.68 16.68 1.14
C VAL A 135 14.17 16.84 0.76
N ASN A 136 14.44 16.89 -0.55
CA ASN A 136 15.80 16.98 -1.14
C ASN A 136 16.74 15.83 -0.74
N LYS A 137 16.19 14.65 -0.43
CA LYS A 137 16.94 13.42 -0.12
C LYS A 137 16.34 12.24 -0.88
N THR A 138 17.18 11.23 -1.12
CA THR A 138 16.76 9.95 -1.71
C THR A 138 16.78 8.88 -0.63
N PHE A 139 15.68 8.16 -0.51
CA PHE A 139 15.46 7.12 0.50
C PHE A 139 15.42 5.75 -0.19
N ASN A 140 16.39 4.89 0.11
CA ASN A 140 16.57 3.59 -0.54
C ASN A 140 16.36 2.39 0.39
N VAL A 141 16.50 2.58 1.70
CA VAL A 141 16.44 1.53 2.71
C VAL A 141 15.66 2.05 3.91
N MET A 142 14.66 1.28 4.32
CA MET A 142 13.85 1.53 5.50
C MET A 142 14.09 0.40 6.49
N ASP A 143 14.65 0.75 7.64
CA ASP A 143 14.81 -0.18 8.76
C ASP A 143 13.71 0.07 9.78
N LEU A 144 13.04 -1.00 10.18
CA LEU A 144 11.94 -1.00 11.13
C LEU A 144 12.33 -1.87 12.32
N ARG A 145 11.81 -1.51 13.49
CA ARG A 145 11.95 -2.26 14.74
C ARG A 145 10.58 -2.50 15.36
N GLU A 146 10.52 -3.37 16.37
CA GLU A 146 9.34 -3.53 17.21
C GLU A 146 8.83 -2.16 17.73
N PRO A 147 7.51 -1.87 17.60
CA PRO A 147 6.91 -0.69 18.20
C PRO A 147 6.90 -0.72 19.72
N VAL A 148 7.14 0.42 20.36
CA VAL A 148 6.96 0.57 21.81
C VAL A 148 5.51 0.90 22.18
N VAL A 149 5.15 0.75 23.46
CA VAL A 149 3.77 0.96 23.96
C VAL A 149 3.22 2.36 23.63
N SER A 150 4.05 3.41 23.65
CA SER A 150 3.61 4.77 23.30
C SER A 150 3.24 4.91 21.83
N GLU A 151 3.96 4.23 20.94
CA GLU A 151 3.68 4.21 19.50
C GLU A 151 2.38 3.42 19.21
N ARG A 152 2.20 2.26 19.88
CA ARG A 152 0.93 1.52 19.84
C ARG A 152 -0.25 2.36 20.32
N ARG A 153 -0.10 3.11 21.41
CA ARG A 153 -1.16 3.99 21.94
C ARG A 153 -1.52 5.09 20.95
N ALA A 154 -0.52 5.70 20.29
CA ALA A 154 -0.76 6.70 19.26
C ALA A 154 -1.57 6.10 18.10
N PHE A 155 -1.18 4.92 17.59
CA PHE A 155 -1.93 4.19 16.57
C PHE A 155 -3.39 3.94 16.99
N LYS A 156 -3.61 3.44 18.21
CA LYS A 156 -4.95 3.17 18.75
C LYS A 156 -5.85 4.42 18.83
N SER A 157 -5.28 5.60 18.99
CA SER A 157 -6.05 6.86 18.98
C SER A 157 -6.58 7.25 17.59
N PHE A 158 -5.94 6.75 16.53
CA PHE A 158 -6.44 6.87 15.17
C PHE A 158 -7.49 5.80 14.87
N GLU A 159 -7.22 4.55 15.28
CA GLU A 159 -8.14 3.42 15.15
C GLU A 159 -9.49 3.68 15.84
N SER A 160 -9.49 4.36 17.00
CA SER A 160 -10.72 4.70 17.73
C SER A 160 -11.66 5.63 16.97
N ARG A 161 -11.22 6.25 15.87
CA ARG A 161 -12.09 7.04 14.99
C ARG A 161 -13.00 6.17 14.13
N GLN A 162 -12.67 4.87 13.97
CA GLN A 162 -13.44 3.89 13.19
C GLN A 162 -13.73 4.35 11.74
N THR A 163 -12.76 5.04 11.12
CA THR A 163 -12.82 5.44 9.71
C THR A 163 -11.65 4.88 8.93
N PHE A 164 -11.84 4.65 7.63
CA PHE A 164 -10.77 4.22 6.72
C PHE A 164 -9.60 5.21 6.71
N GLU A 165 -9.90 6.51 6.65
CA GLU A 165 -8.87 7.56 6.74
C GLU A 165 -8.12 7.51 8.08
N GLY A 166 -8.83 7.23 9.18
CA GLY A 166 -8.24 7.11 10.51
C GLY A 166 -7.24 5.96 10.54
N LEU A 167 -7.65 4.77 10.07
CA LEU A 167 -6.78 3.60 10.02
C LEU A 167 -5.52 3.84 9.17
N MET A 168 -5.69 4.28 7.92
CA MET A 168 -4.58 4.59 7.01
C MET A 168 -3.66 5.68 7.58
N SER A 169 -4.23 6.73 8.19
CA SER A 169 -3.42 7.78 8.85
C SER A 169 -2.64 7.27 10.05
N GLY A 170 -3.20 6.31 10.79
CA GLY A 170 -2.53 5.65 11.90
C GLY A 170 -1.35 4.80 11.42
N GLU A 171 -1.53 4.02 10.36
CA GLU A 171 -0.45 3.23 9.75
C GLU A 171 0.67 4.15 9.21
N ILE A 172 0.32 5.26 8.55
CA ILE A 172 1.29 6.26 8.08
C ILE A 172 2.09 6.86 9.23
N ASP A 173 1.42 7.28 10.31
CA ASP A 173 2.09 7.84 11.52
C ASP A 173 3.00 6.80 12.18
N LEU A 174 2.58 5.52 12.22
CA LEU A 174 3.36 4.44 12.79
C LEU A 174 4.64 4.17 11.99
N VAL A 175 4.52 4.05 10.67
CA VAL A 175 5.67 3.86 9.76
C VAL A 175 6.61 5.06 9.82
N GLU A 176 6.08 6.29 9.79
CA GLU A 176 6.87 7.54 9.89
C GLU A 176 7.70 7.57 11.18
N ARG A 177 7.08 7.31 12.34
CA ARG A 177 7.77 7.39 13.64
C ARG A 177 8.87 6.36 13.80
N ILE A 178 8.63 5.13 13.36
CA ILE A 178 9.55 4.02 13.60
C ILE A 178 10.69 4.02 12.58
N SER A 179 10.40 4.27 11.31
CA SER A 179 11.44 4.37 10.27
C SER A 179 12.26 5.66 10.34
N GLY A 180 11.73 6.71 10.96
CA GLY A 180 12.30 8.05 10.93
C GLY A 180 12.23 8.73 9.55
N TRP A 181 11.55 8.13 8.58
CA TRP A 181 11.34 8.75 7.27
C TRP A 181 10.32 9.88 7.36
N PRO A 182 10.53 11.01 6.65
CA PRO A 182 9.56 12.09 6.67
C PRO A 182 8.26 11.64 5.99
N LYS A 183 7.11 12.11 6.49
CA LYS A 183 5.79 11.84 5.88
C LYS A 183 5.74 11.97 4.36
N ALA A 184 6.43 12.97 3.81
CA ALA A 184 6.48 13.18 2.36
C ALA A 184 7.14 12.01 1.59
N ALA A 185 8.11 11.32 2.19
CA ALA A 185 8.68 10.09 1.64
C ALA A 185 7.70 8.92 1.80
N VAL A 186 7.09 8.78 2.99
CA VAL A 186 6.12 7.71 3.26
C VAL A 186 4.93 7.77 2.29
N LEU A 187 4.40 8.96 2.04
CA LEU A 187 3.29 9.18 1.09
C LEU A 187 3.65 8.82 -0.37
N LYS A 188 4.93 8.82 -0.72
CA LYS A 188 5.42 8.44 -2.06
C LYS A 188 5.79 6.96 -2.17
N MET A 189 5.76 6.20 -1.08
CA MET A 189 6.06 4.78 -1.11
C MET A 189 5.06 4.03 -2.00
N PRO A 190 5.52 3.02 -2.76
CA PRO A 190 4.63 2.02 -3.35
C PRO A 190 3.77 1.36 -2.26
N ILE A 191 2.49 1.17 -2.54
CA ILE A 191 1.53 0.67 -1.53
C ILE A 191 1.91 -0.73 -1.04
N SER A 192 2.48 -1.60 -1.87
CA SER A 192 2.92 -2.94 -1.46
C SER A 192 4.01 -2.89 -0.39
N LYS A 193 5.04 -2.06 -0.59
CA LYS A 193 6.14 -1.89 0.37
C LYS A 193 5.64 -1.24 1.67
N PHE A 194 4.71 -0.30 1.57
CA PHE A 194 4.06 0.29 2.75
C PHE A 194 3.19 -0.72 3.50
N ALA A 195 2.38 -1.52 2.79
CA ALA A 195 1.52 -2.54 3.37
C ALA A 195 2.34 -3.59 4.13
N ARG A 196 3.47 -4.03 3.58
CA ARG A 196 4.42 -4.91 4.26
C ARG A 196 4.99 -4.28 5.54
N ALA A 197 5.38 -3.00 5.48
CA ALA A 197 5.84 -2.25 6.66
C ALA A 197 4.76 -2.15 7.73
N ALA A 198 3.54 -1.77 7.35
CA ALA A 198 2.41 -1.63 8.24
C ALA A 198 1.98 -2.96 8.87
N ASP A 199 1.95 -4.06 8.09
CA ASP A 199 1.62 -5.39 8.60
C ASP A 199 2.65 -5.88 9.62
N TYR A 200 3.96 -5.72 9.34
CA TYR A 200 5.02 -6.02 10.31
C TYR A 200 4.82 -5.28 11.64
N LEU A 201 4.63 -3.95 11.59
CA LEU A 201 4.48 -3.14 12.80
C LEU A 201 3.19 -3.45 13.56
N THR A 202 2.09 -3.67 12.86
CA THR A 202 0.79 -3.98 13.49
C THR A 202 0.69 -5.43 13.97
N GLY A 203 1.50 -6.35 13.45
CA GLY A 203 1.62 -7.74 13.89
C GLY A 203 1.91 -7.86 15.38
N PHE A 204 2.80 -7.01 15.92
CA PHE A 204 3.11 -6.94 17.35
C PHE A 204 1.89 -6.58 18.24
N PHE A 205 0.85 -5.97 17.67
CA PHE A 205 -0.34 -5.59 18.44
C PHE A 205 -1.29 -6.76 18.70
N MET A 206 -1.21 -7.83 17.91
CA MET A 206 -2.11 -8.99 17.99
C MET A 206 -1.79 -9.87 19.21
N HIS A 207 -0.51 -10.02 19.55
CA HIS A 207 -0.03 -10.87 20.65
C HIS A 207 -0.39 -10.36 22.07
N GLY A 208 -0.92 -9.16 22.19
CA GLY A 208 -1.38 -8.61 23.48
C GLY A 208 -2.85 -8.92 23.84
N ARG A 209 -3.60 -9.67 23.01
CA ARG A 209 -5.01 -10.01 23.31
C ARG A 209 -5.16 -11.19 24.28
N THR A 210 -4.13 -11.98 24.52
CA THR A 210 -4.23 -13.21 25.32
C THR A 210 -4.12 -12.97 26.83
N THR A 211 -3.61 -11.84 27.29
CA THR A 211 -3.50 -11.50 28.72
C THR A 211 -4.62 -10.54 29.14
N GLY A 212 -5.83 -11.07 29.28
CA GLY A 212 -6.99 -10.30 29.69
C GLY A 212 -8.18 -11.16 30.11
N ASN A 213 -7.94 -12.29 30.79
CA ASN A 213 -8.95 -12.96 31.60
C ASN A 213 -8.42 -12.99 33.04
N ASN A 214 -8.95 -12.09 33.87
CA ASN A 214 -9.09 -12.24 35.32
C ASN A 214 -10.38 -11.53 35.73
#